data_AF-A0A069Q7V9-F1
#
_entry.id   AF-A0A069Q7V9-F1
#
_cell.length_a   1.000
_cell.length_b   1.000
_cell.length_c   1.000
_cell.angle_alpha   90.00
_cell.angle_beta   90.00
_cell.angle_gamma   90.00
#
_symmetry.space_group_name_H-M   'P 1'
#
loop_
_entity.id
_entity.type
_entity.pdbx_description
1 polymer ?
#
loop_
_entity_poly.entity_id
_entity_poly.type
_entity_poly.pdbx_seq_one_letter_code
_entity_poly.pdbx_strand_id
1 'polypeptide(L)' 'MPNDMEDHLLTVLSVASGVPKEEISRDSRMEDLAFDSLVVSELSLKLRKEFGVTGVDDELDLLETVDELFQLVEKHRAA' A
#
# COMPACT_ATOMS: atom_id res chain seq x y z
N MET A 1 9.69 18.28 3.42
CA MET A 1 8.91 17.95 2.21
C MET A 1 7.89 16.93 2.64
N PRO A 2 6.61 17.01 2.24
CA PRO A 2 5.75 15.84 2.34
C PRO A 2 6.49 14.72 1.60
N ASN A 3 6.65 13.55 2.21
CA ASN A 3 7.36 12.45 1.58
C ASN A 3 6.65 12.12 0.26
N ASP A 4 7.26 12.37 -0.89
CA ASP A 4 6.64 12.10 -2.21
C ASP A 4 6.20 10.63 -2.31
N MET A 5 6.94 9.73 -1.66
CA MET A 5 6.57 8.32 -1.53
C MET A 5 5.25 8.11 -0.77
N GLU A 6 5.00 8.91 0.26
CA GLU A 6 3.80 8.78 1.09
C GLU A 6 2.55 9.24 0.41
N ASP A 7 2.57 10.42 -0.22
CA ASP A 7 1.43 10.86 -1.00
C ASP A 7 1.15 9.91 -2.19
N HIS A 8 2.20 9.35 -2.81
CA HIS A 8 2.05 8.37 -3.89
C HIS A 8 1.47 7.05 -3.40
N LEU A 9 1.94 6.52 -2.26
CA LEU A 9 1.44 5.26 -1.71
C LEU A 9 -0.01 5.39 -1.22
N LEU A 10 -0.35 6.51 -0.58
CA LEU A 10 -1.73 6.83 -0.20
C LEU A 10 -2.64 6.96 -1.43
N THR A 11 -2.15 7.54 -2.53
CA THR A 11 -2.89 7.61 -3.80
C THR A 11 -3.12 6.21 -4.38
N VAL A 12 -2.10 5.36 -4.35
CA VAL A 12 -2.19 3.98 -4.83
C VAL A 12 -3.19 3.17 -4.00
N LEU A 13 -3.12 3.27 -2.67
CA LEU A 13 -4.08 2.68 -1.74
C LEU A 13 -5.49 3.18 -2.02
N SER A 14 -5.67 4.49 -2.11
CA SER A 14 -6.97 5.12 -2.35
C SER A 14 -7.64 4.62 -3.62
N VAL A 15 -6.88 4.41 -4.71
CA VAL A 15 -7.43 3.87 -5.95
C VAL A 15 -7.72 2.38 -5.85
N ALA A 16 -6.91 1.61 -5.11
CA ALA A 16 -7.11 0.16 -4.96
C ALA A 16 -8.29 -0.17 -4.03
N SER A 17 -8.43 0.54 -2.91
CA SER A 17 -9.52 0.35 -1.95
C SER A 17 -10.80 1.11 -2.30
N GLY A 18 -10.69 2.16 -3.13
CA GLY A 18 -11.76 3.11 -3.36
C GLY A 18 -12.01 4.09 -2.20
N VAL A 19 -11.19 4.05 -1.15
CA VAL A 19 -11.27 4.95 0.01
C VAL A 19 -10.55 6.25 -0.29
N PRO A 20 -11.10 7.43 0.07
CA PRO A 20 -10.40 8.70 -0.15
C PRO A 20 -9.07 8.77 0.61
N LYS A 21 -8.00 9.25 -0.02
CA LYS A 21 -6.68 9.38 0.62
C LYS A 21 -6.67 10.21 1.91
N GLU A 22 -7.64 11.11 2.06
CA GLU A 22 -7.82 11.96 3.24
C GLU A 22 -8.35 11.18 4.46
N GLU A 23 -8.97 10.01 4.23
CA GLU A 23 -9.48 9.10 5.27
C GLU A 23 -8.49 7.96 5.59
N ILE A 24 -7.39 7.86 4.83
CA ILE A 24 -6.37 6.83 5.03
C ILE A 24 -5.27 7.40 5.91
N SER A 25 -5.02 6.75 7.05
CA SER A 25 -3.93 7.07 7.97
C SER A 25 -2.96 5.89 8.08
N ARG A 26 -1.75 6.13 8.60
CA ARG A 26 -0.76 5.06 8.86
C ARG A 26 -1.26 4.04 9.89
N ASP A 27 -2.04 4.51 10.87
CA ASP A 27 -2.64 3.66 11.90
C ASP A 27 -3.93 2.95 11.42
N SER A 28 -4.42 3.26 10.20
CA SER A 28 -5.59 2.59 9.64
C SER A 28 -5.28 1.12 9.40
N ARG A 29 -6.24 0.26 9.76
CA ARG A 29 -6.12 -1.17 9.49
C ARG A 29 -6.42 -1.46 8.03
N MET A 30 -5.75 -2.47 7.49
CA MET A 30 -5.99 -2.94 6.13
C MET A 30 -7.44 -3.45 5.99
N GLU A 31 -7.98 -4.11 7.02
CA GLU A 31 -9.38 -4.57 7.03
C GLU A 31 -10.40 -3.42 6.87
N ASP A 32 -10.13 -2.24 7.43
CA ASP A 32 -11.01 -1.06 7.33
C ASP A 32 -11.00 -0.45 5.93
N LEU A 33 -9.94 -0.70 5.16
CA LEU A 33 -9.77 -0.24 3.78
C LEU A 33 -10.26 -1.25 2.75
N ALA A 34 -11.08 -2.23 3.16
CA ALA A 34 -11.55 -3.31 2.30
C ALA A 34 -10.40 -4.04 1.57
N PHE A 35 -9.27 -4.21 2.26
CA PHE A 35 -8.07 -4.82 1.70
C PHE A 35 -8.22 -6.35 1.62
N ASP A 36 -9.05 -6.80 0.69
CA ASP A 36 -9.32 -8.20 0.39
C ASP A 36 -8.32 -8.76 -0.64
N SER A 37 -8.45 -10.05 -0.97
CA SER A 37 -7.55 -10.72 -1.93
C SER A 37 -7.56 -10.11 -3.34
N LEU A 38 -8.66 -9.45 -3.75
CA LEU A 38 -8.73 -8.72 -5.00
C LEU A 38 -7.94 -7.41 -4.90
N VAL A 39 -8.15 -6.65 -3.83
CA VAL A 39 -7.42 -5.39 -3.57
C VAL A 39 -5.93 -5.64 -3.38
N VAL A 40 -5.54 -6.71 -2.69
CA VAL A 40 -4.13 -7.16 -2.57
C VAL A 40 -3.52 -7.39 -3.95
N SER A 41 -4.23 -8.09 -4.84
CA SER A 41 -3.77 -8.35 -6.21
C SER A 41 -3.63 -7.06 -7.03
N GLU A 42 -4.58 -6.14 -6.91
CA GLU A 42 -4.51 -4.83 -7.57
C GLU A 42 -3.37 -3.96 -7.01
N LEU A 43 -3.19 -3.95 -5.69
CA LEU A 43 -2.12 -3.21 -5.05
C LEU A 43 -0.77 -3.77 -5.49
N SER A 44 -0.56 -5.08 -5.46
CA SER A 44 0.69 -5.72 -5.94
C SER A 44 1.03 -5.28 -7.37
N LEU A 45 0.03 -5.27 -8.26
CA LEU A 45 0.22 -4.81 -9.64
C LEU A 45 0.60 -3.32 -9.71
N LYS A 46 -0.04 -2.46 -8.91
CA LYS A 46 0.29 -1.03 -8.82
C LYS A 46 1.67 -0.81 -8.23
N LEU A 47 2.02 -1.49 -7.14
CA LEU A 47 3.35 -1.40 -6.52
C LEU A 47 4.46 -1.79 -7.48
N ARG A 48 4.24 -2.85 -8.27
CA ARG A 48 5.15 -3.27 -9.33
C ARG A 48 5.33 -2.24 -10.42
N LYS A 49 4.25 -1.59 -10.86
CA LYS A 49 4.28 -0.60 -11.96
C LYS A 49 4.81 0.76 -11.52
N GLU A 50 4.38 1.23 -10.35
CA GLU A 50 4.65 2.58 -9.83
C GLU A 50 5.98 2.64 -9.08
N PHE A 51 6.29 1.59 -8.31
CA PHE A 51 7.46 1.57 -7.42
C PHE A 51 8.52 0.52 -7.81
N GLY A 52 8.23 -0.37 -8.76
CA GLY A 52 9.14 -1.45 -9.15
C GLY A 52 9.21 -2.59 -8.13
N VAL A 53 8.33 -2.61 -7.13
CA VAL A 53 8.32 -3.60 -6.05
C VAL A 53 7.66 -4.89 -6.53
N THR A 54 8.35 -6.02 -6.42
CA THR A 54 7.87 -7.34 -6.87
C THR A 54 8.09 -8.41 -5.82
N GLY A 55 7.22 -9.43 -5.80
CA GLY A 55 7.38 -10.57 -4.89
C GLY A 55 6.97 -10.26 -3.46
N VAL A 56 6.11 -9.25 -3.28
CA VAL A 56 5.55 -8.83 -1.99
C VAL A 56 4.15 -9.40 -1.76
N ASP A 57 3.64 -10.24 -2.66
CA ASP A 57 2.26 -10.74 -2.63
C ASP A 57 1.96 -11.47 -1.30
N ASP A 58 2.88 -12.31 -0.82
CA ASP A 58 2.74 -13.01 0.46
C ASP A 58 2.82 -12.05 1.66
N GLU A 59 3.64 -11.00 1.57
CA GLU A 59 3.79 -10.00 2.64
C GLU A 59 2.57 -9.08 2.71
N LEU A 60 2.01 -8.71 1.56
CA LEU A 60 0.78 -7.91 1.46
C LEU A 60 -0.42 -8.59 2.10
N ASP A 61 -0.52 -9.92 2.00
CA ASP A 61 -1.59 -10.72 2.61
C ASP A 61 -1.47 -10.79 4.14
N LEU A 62 -0.27 -10.53 4.67
CA LEU A 62 0.03 -10.54 6.11
C LEU A 62 -0.04 -9.15 6.75
N LEU A 63 -0.28 -8.09 5.98
CA LEU A 63 -0.32 -6.72 6.51
C LEU A 63 -1.57 -6.49 7.36
N GLU A 64 -1.38 -5.98 8.57
CA GLU A 64 -2.45 -5.57 9.46
C GLU A 64 -2.75 -4.07 9.33
N THR A 65 -1.73 -3.25 9.04
CA THR A 65 -1.86 -1.77 9.00
C THR A 65 -1.21 -1.14 7.78
N VAL A 66 -1.64 0.09 7.49
CA VAL A 66 -1.05 0.91 6.42
C VAL A 66 0.42 1.22 6.70
N ASP A 67 0.83 1.45 7.95
CA ASP A 67 2.25 1.72 8.27
C ASP A 67 3.16 0.54 7.91
N GLU A 68 2.69 -0.70 8.05
CA GLU A 68 3.47 -1.88 7.63
C GLU A 68 3.65 -1.92 6.11
N LEU A 69 2.62 -1.53 5.34
CA LEU A 69 2.76 -1.39 3.88
C LEU A 69 3.84 -0.36 3.52
N PHE A 70 3.85 0.76 4.24
CA PHE A 70 4.84 1.81 4.07
C PHE A 70 6.26 1.29 4.27
N GLN A 71 6.48 0.57 5.37
CA GLN A 71 7.77 -0.03 5.69
C GLN A 71 8.18 -1.08 4.65
N LEU A 72 7.23 -1.87 4.16
CA LEU A 72 7.46 -2.87 3.12
C LEU A 72 7.95 -2.23 1.82
N VAL A 73 7.25 -1.21 1.34
CA VAL A 73 7.61 -0.49 0.11
C VAL A 73 8.96 0.21 0.27
N GLU A 74 9.21 0.86 1.41
CA GLU A 74 10.49 1.53 1.69
C GLU A 74 11.65 0.55 1.69
N LYS A 75 11.49 -0.60 2.36
CA LYS A 75 12.49 -1.67 2.41
C LYS A 75 12.82 -2.21 1.02
N HIS A 76 11.82 -2.40 0.15
CA HIS A 76 12.03 -2.90 -1.20
C HIS A 76 12.59 -1.86 -2.17
N ARG A 77 12.30 -0.57 -1.98
CA ARG A 77 12.89 0.51 -2.80
C ARG A 77 14.34 0.81 -2.45
N ALA A 78 14.76 0.52 -1.22
CA ALA A 78 16.13 0.70 -0.76
C ALA A 78 17.08 -0.46 -1.14
N ALA A 79 16.54 -1.55 -1.72
CA ALA A 79 17.28 -2.75 -2.13
C ALA A 79 17.58 -2.75 -3.63
#